data_AF-A0A0B0NTX0-F1
#
_entry.id   AF-A0A0B0NTX0-F1
#
_cell.length_a   1.000
_cell.length_b   1.000
_cell.length_c   1.000
_cell.angle_alpha   90.00
_cell.angle_beta   90.00
_cell.angle_gamma   90.00
#
_symmetry.space_group_name_H-M   'P 1'
#
loop_
_entity.id
_entity.type
_entity.pdbx_description
1 polymer ?
#
loop_
_entity_poly.entity_id
_entity_poly.type
_entity_poly.pdbx_seq_one_letter_code
_entity_poly.pdbx_strand_id
1 'polypeptide(L)'
;MYAMSLSSGLFLLEKPAWAVAVAAVGVILGWPFSILAFLPLTFYSLDKQFKQAFLSGAVTSIALLALSILVDHCYYQRWTSSVFNLLVYNVLGGGESHLYGTEGPLFYIRNGFNNFNFCFILALLFLGILPNCKKKVCP
;
A
#
# COMPACT_ATOMS: atom_id res chain seq x y z
N MET A 1 -3.00 1.54 -5.37
CA MET A 1 -3.87 0.48 -5.94
C MET A 1 -3.19 -0.25 -7.10
N TYR A 2 -2.75 0.43 -8.16
CA TYR A 2 -2.12 -0.23 -9.33
C TYR A 2 -0.87 -1.04 -8.99
N ALA A 3 0.03 -0.54 -8.14
CA ALA A 3 1.21 -1.30 -7.69
C ALA A 3 0.82 -2.60 -6.95
N MET A 4 -0.27 -2.59 -6.19
CA MET A 4 -0.75 -3.79 -5.48
C MET A 4 -1.27 -4.84 -6.48
N SER A 5 -2.08 -4.42 -7.45
CA SER A 5 -2.58 -5.30 -8.50
C SER A 5 -1.45 -5.87 -9.36
N LEU A 6 -0.48 -5.04 -9.76
CA LEU A 6 0.67 -5.46 -10.54
C LEU A 6 1.58 -6.41 -9.76
N SER A 7 1.92 -6.07 -8.51
CA SER A 7 2.74 -6.92 -7.64
C SER A 7 2.08 -8.28 -7.41
N SER A 8 0.76 -8.30 -7.15
CA SER A 8 -0.01 -9.53 -7.00
C SER A 8 -0.04 -10.35 -8.30
N GLY A 9 -0.21 -9.70 -9.45
CA GLY A 9 -0.12 -10.35 -10.75
C GLY A 9 1.25 -10.97 -11.02
N LEU A 10 2.34 -10.25 -10.70
CA LEU A 10 3.70 -10.75 -10.86
C LEU A 10 4.00 -11.95 -9.95
N PHE A 11 3.47 -11.93 -8.73
CA PHE A 11 3.56 -13.07 -7.82
C PHE A 11 2.84 -14.30 -8.40
N LEU A 12 1.63 -14.13 -8.92
CA LEU A 12 0.85 -15.22 -9.56
C LEU A 12 1.50 -15.74 -10.84
N LEU A 13 2.26 -14.89 -11.55
CA LEU A 13 3.05 -15.27 -12.73
C LEU A 13 4.41 -15.88 -12.36
N GLU A 14 4.62 -16.29 -11.10
CA GLU A 14 5.86 -16.92 -10.61
C GLU A 14 7.10 -16.02 -10.79
N LYS A 15 6.93 -14.70 -10.67
CA LYS A 15 8.01 -13.69 -10.73
C LYS A 15 8.15 -12.96 -9.39
N PRO A 16 8.58 -13.65 -8.31
CA PRO A 16 8.62 -13.09 -6.96
C PRO A 16 9.57 -11.88 -6.84
N ALA A 17 10.69 -11.86 -7.58
CA ALA A 17 11.61 -10.72 -7.57
C ALA A 17 10.95 -9.41 -8.02
N TRP A 18 10.26 -9.46 -9.17
CA TRP A 18 9.53 -8.32 -9.70
C TRP A 18 8.32 -7.95 -8.82
N ALA A 19 7.67 -8.93 -8.21
CA ALA A 19 6.58 -8.68 -7.27
C ALA A 19 7.06 -7.82 -6.09
N VAL A 20 8.22 -8.13 -5.50
CA VAL A 20 8.82 -7.36 -4.41
C VAL A 20 9.34 -5.99 -4.87
N ALA A 21 9.94 -5.88 -6.06
CA ALA A 21 10.32 -4.59 -6.64
C ALA A 21 9.13 -3.63 -6.76
N VAL A 22 8.02 -4.11 -7.33
CA VAL A 22 6.81 -3.30 -7.50
C VAL A 22 6.17 -2.97 -6.15
N ALA A 23 6.26 -3.87 -5.17
CA ALA A 23 5.83 -3.58 -3.80
C ALA A 23 6.64 -2.43 -3.20
N ALA A 24 7.98 -2.45 -3.32
CA ALA A 24 8.84 -1.37 -2.84
C ALA A 24 8.51 -0.02 -3.51
N VAL A 25 8.27 -0.01 -4.82
CA VAL A 25 7.80 1.17 -5.56
C VAL A 25 6.48 1.69 -4.97
N GLY A 26 5.51 0.81 -4.74
CA GLY A 26 4.21 1.18 -4.19
C GLY A 26 4.28 1.78 -2.78
N VAL A 27 5.17 1.25 -1.94
CA VAL A 27 5.39 1.73 -0.58
C VAL A 27 6.11 3.08 -0.58
N ILE A 28 7.21 3.22 -1.32
CA ILE A 28 8.07 4.41 -1.25
C ILE A 28 7.46 5.59 -2.01
N LEU A 29 6.98 5.37 -3.25
CA LEU A 29 6.44 6.44 -4.09
C LEU A 29 4.93 6.64 -3.90
N GLY A 30 4.20 5.57 -3.58
CA GLY A 30 2.75 5.63 -3.44
C GLY A 30 2.33 6.10 -2.05
N TRP A 31 2.47 5.23 -1.06
CA TRP A 31 2.15 5.55 0.33
C TRP A 31 2.85 4.58 1.29
N PRO A 32 3.67 5.05 2.24
CA PRO A 32 4.48 4.14 3.08
C PRO A 32 3.63 3.21 3.95
N PHE A 33 2.43 3.62 4.35
CA PHE A 33 1.53 2.77 5.14
C PHE A 33 0.91 1.62 4.34
N SER A 34 0.99 1.66 3.01
CA SER A 34 0.60 0.52 2.16
C SER A 34 1.50 -0.71 2.37
N ILE A 35 2.62 -0.57 3.09
CA ILE A 35 3.50 -1.69 3.47
C ILE A 35 2.71 -2.83 4.12
N LEU A 36 1.69 -2.54 4.92
CA LEU A 36 0.86 -3.57 5.57
C LEU A 36 0.13 -4.45 4.54
N ALA A 37 -0.31 -3.87 3.43
CA ALA A 37 -0.97 -4.62 2.35
C ALA A 37 0.03 -5.46 1.55
N PHE A 38 1.25 -4.96 1.36
CA PHE A 38 2.31 -5.67 0.63
C PHE A 38 3.05 -6.73 1.46
N LEU A 39 2.95 -6.67 2.79
CA LEU A 39 3.74 -7.49 3.71
C LEU A 39 3.50 -9.00 3.54
N PRO A 40 2.26 -9.51 3.47
CA PRO A 40 2.04 -10.94 3.21
C PRO A 40 2.64 -11.38 1.87
N LEU A 41 2.38 -10.61 0.81
CA LEU A 41 2.89 -10.89 -0.53
C LEU A 41 4.42 -10.92 -0.56
N THR A 42 5.06 -9.98 0.14
CA THR A 42 6.53 -9.88 0.20
C THR A 42 7.12 -11.08 0.92
N PHE A 43 6.52 -11.52 2.04
CA PHE A 43 6.97 -12.72 2.74
C PHE A 43 6.81 -13.98 1.89
N TYR A 44 5.66 -14.18 1.24
CA TYR A 44 5.48 -15.32 0.32
C TYR A 44 6.47 -15.29 -0.86
N SER A 45 6.79 -14.10 -1.37
CA SER A 45 7.78 -13.95 -2.45
C SER A 45 9.21 -14.26 -1.99
N LEU A 46 9.57 -13.86 -0.76
CA LEU A 46 10.86 -14.16 -0.15
C LEU A 46 11.01 -15.66 0.16
N ASP A 47 9.94 -16.31 0.60
CA ASP A 47 9.93 -17.76 0.85
C ASP A 47 10.20 -18.56 -0.43
N LYS A 48 9.60 -18.17 -1.56
CA LYS A 48 9.84 -18.80 -2.86
C LYS A 48 11.26 -18.61 -3.39
N GLN A 49 11.78 -17.38 -3.38
CA GLN A 49 13.08 -17.05 -3.99
C GLN A 49 13.83 -15.96 -3.22
N PHE A 50 14.29 -16.29 -2.01
CA PHE A 50 14.88 -15.33 -1.08
C PHE A 50 15.94 -14.42 -1.71
N LYS A 51 17.00 -14.96 -2.31
CA LYS A 51 18.12 -14.14 -2.83
C LYS A 51 17.66 -13.13 -3.89
N GLN A 52 16.85 -13.56 -4.86
CA GLN A 52 16.43 -12.69 -5.95
C GLN A 52 15.39 -11.67 -5.48
N ALA A 53 14.42 -12.09 -4.67
CA ALA A 53 13.39 -11.22 -4.11
C ALA A 53 13.97 -10.18 -3.16
N PHE A 54 14.88 -10.59 -2.27
CA PHE A 54 15.56 -9.69 -1.35
C PHE A 54 16.44 -8.68 -2.10
N LEU A 55 17.28 -9.15 -3.04
CA LEU A 55 18.15 -8.26 -3.80
C LEU A 55 17.34 -7.26 -4.63
N SER A 56 16.28 -7.72 -5.29
CA SER A 56 15.40 -6.86 -6.08
C SER A 56 14.70 -5.81 -5.21
N GLY A 57 14.15 -6.21 -4.06
CA GLY A 57 13.56 -5.28 -3.09
C GLY A 57 14.56 -4.28 -2.50
N ALA A 58 15.76 -4.74 -2.14
CA ALA A 58 16.78 -3.89 -1.55
C ALA A 58 17.30 -2.86 -2.56
N VAL A 59 17.65 -3.29 -3.78
CA VAL A 59 18.15 -2.40 -4.84
C VAL A 59 17.10 -1.35 -5.20
N THR A 60 15.84 -1.77 -5.40
CA THR A 60 14.75 -0.84 -5.72
C THR A 60 14.48 0.13 -4.59
N SER A 61 14.48 -0.33 -3.33
CA SER A 61 14.27 0.53 -2.17
C SER A 61 15.38 1.56 -1.99
N ILE A 62 16.65 1.13 -2.07
CA ILE A 62 17.81 2.02 -1.94
C ILE A 62 17.80 3.05 -3.07
N ALA A 63 17.59 2.62 -4.32
CA ALA A 63 17.56 3.52 -5.46
C ALA A 63 16.47 4.59 -5.34
N LEU A 64 15.25 4.19 -4.95
CA LEU A 64 14.13 5.10 -4.81
C LEU A 64 14.29 6.05 -3.62
N LEU A 65 14.76 5.56 -2.47
CA LEU A 65 15.03 6.42 -1.32
C LEU A 65 16.15 7.40 -1.61
N ALA A 66 17.24 6.96 -2.25
CA ALA A 66 18.33 7.85 -2.66
C ALA A 66 17.82 8.93 -3.61
N LEU A 67 17.03 8.56 -4.63
CA LEU A 67 16.42 9.51 -5.55
C LEU A 67 15.51 10.49 -4.81
N SER A 68 14.65 10.00 -3.92
CA SER A 68 13.75 10.85 -3.11
C SER A 68 14.52 11.85 -2.25
N ILE A 69 15.59 11.41 -1.58
CA ILE A 69 16.42 12.26 -0.73
C ILE A 69 17.17 13.31 -1.57
N LEU A 70 17.66 12.93 -2.76
CA LEU A 70 18.31 13.89 -3.66
C LEU A 70 17.33 14.95 -4.13
N VAL A 71 16.11 14.56 -4.52
CA VAL A 71 15.05 15.49 -4.88
C VAL A 71 14.71 16.40 -3.70
N ASP A 72 14.48 15.83 -2.52
CA ASP A 72 14.21 16.60 -1.30
C ASP A 72 15.35 17.60 -1.02
N HIS A 73 16.60 17.19 -1.18
CA HIS A 73 17.75 18.07 -0.99
C HIS A 73 17.78 19.22 -2.01
N CYS A 74 17.54 18.94 -3.29
CA CYS A 74 17.49 19.95 -4.35
C CYS A 74 16.43 21.03 -4.08
N TYR A 75 15.25 20.64 -3.60
CA TYR A 75 14.15 21.59 -3.37
C TYR A 75 14.19 22.25 -1.99
N TYR A 76 14.49 21.51 -0.93
CA TYR A 76 14.50 22.03 0.44
C TYR A 76 15.86 22.62 0.86
N GLN A 77 16.92 22.45 0.07
CA GLN A 77 18.28 22.92 0.35
C GLN A 77 18.82 22.43 1.71
N ARG A 78 18.31 21.28 2.17
CA ARG A 78 18.70 20.63 3.44
C ARG A 78 18.67 19.13 3.26
N TRP A 79 19.53 18.42 3.99
CA TRP A 79 19.49 16.95 4.03
C TRP A 79 18.29 16.48 4.84
N THR A 80 17.19 16.17 4.15
CA THR A 80 15.96 15.70 4.74
C THR A 80 15.31 14.64 3.85
N SER A 81 14.43 13.82 4.44
CA SER A 81 13.62 12.86 3.71
C SER A 81 12.16 13.10 4.05
N SER A 82 11.38 13.49 3.04
CA SER A 82 9.93 13.68 3.16
C SER A 82 9.23 12.39 3.58
N VAL A 83 9.62 11.26 2.98
CA VAL A 83 9.11 9.92 3.33
C VAL A 83 9.35 9.59 4.81
N PHE A 84 10.56 9.83 5.31
CA PHE A 84 10.89 9.57 6.71
C PHE A 84 10.17 10.53 7.67
N ASN A 85 10.17 11.83 7.36
CA ASN A 85 9.48 12.84 8.18
C ASN A 85 7.99 12.53 8.30
N LEU A 86 7.37 12.05 7.21
CA LEU A 86 5.97 11.65 7.20
C LEU A 86 5.70 10.46 8.13
N LEU A 87 6.61 9.47 8.15
CA LEU A 87 6.53 8.35 9.08
C LEU A 87 6.70 8.80 10.54
N VAL A 88 7.70 9.66 10.81
CA VAL A 88 7.92 10.20 12.17
C VAL A 88 6.69 10.96 12.64
N TYR A 89 6.13 11.84 11.82
CA TYR A 89 4.95 12.64 12.17
C TYR A 89 3.74 11.77 12.53
N ASN A 90 3.42 10.77 11.69
CA ASN A 90 2.22 9.95 11.85
C ASN A 90 2.36 8.85 12.92
N VAL A 91 3.56 8.27 13.08
CA VAL A 91 3.77 7.12 13.97
C VAL A 91 4.30 7.54 15.34
N LEU A 92 5.22 8.50 15.39
CA LEU A 92 5.89 8.93 16.62
C LEU A 92 5.37 10.28 17.14
N GLY A 93 4.96 11.17 16.24
CA GLY A 93 4.63 12.56 16.54
C GLY A 93 3.19 12.81 17.01
N GLY A 94 2.37 11.76 17.13
CA GLY A 94 0.96 11.91 17.51
C GLY A 94 0.21 12.79 16.51
N GLY A 95 0.10 12.33 15.25
CA GLY A 95 -0.65 13.00 14.19
C GLY A 95 -2.13 13.15 14.56
N GLU A 96 -2.44 14.16 15.36
CA GLU A 96 -3.77 14.49 15.85
C GLU A 96 -4.62 14.91 14.64
N SER A 97 -5.41 13.97 14.11
CA SER A 97 -6.29 14.22 12.97
C SER A 97 -7.38 15.25 13.29
N HIS A 98 -7.55 15.60 14.57
CA HIS A 98 -8.45 16.63 15.08
C HIS A 98 -8.10 18.05 14.61
N LEU A 99 -6.88 18.29 14.11
CA LEU A 99 -6.46 19.59 13.57
C LEU A 99 -7.37 20.08 12.43
N TYR A 100 -8.07 19.17 11.74
CA TYR A 100 -8.96 19.48 10.62
C TYR A 100 -10.45 19.37 10.99
N GLY A 101 -10.76 19.24 12.28
CA GLY A 101 -12.11 18.97 12.77
C GLY A 101 -12.47 17.48 12.72
N THR A 102 -13.63 17.14 13.30
CA THR A 102 -14.17 15.78 13.28
C THR A 102 -15.55 15.76 12.66
N GLU A 103 -15.79 14.75 11.84
CA GLU A 103 -17.08 14.50 11.22
C GLU A 103 -17.80 13.36 11.91
N GLY A 104 -19.14 13.37 11.87
CA GLY A 104 -19.96 12.31 12.42
C GLY A 104 -19.87 11.00 11.60
N PRO A 105 -20.38 9.87 12.12
CA PRO A 105 -20.26 8.56 11.47
C PRO A 105 -20.82 8.50 10.03
N LEU A 106 -21.80 9.34 9.70
CA LEU A 106 -22.39 9.42 8.36
C LEU A 106 -21.39 9.86 7.29
N PHE A 107 -20.30 10.52 7.67
CA PHE A 107 -19.22 10.90 6.77
C PHE A 107 -18.63 9.69 6.03
N TYR A 108 -18.46 8.54 6.71
CA TYR A 108 -17.91 7.35 6.05
C TYR A 108 -18.79 6.83 4.92
N ILE A 109 -20.12 6.87 5.09
CA ILE A 109 -21.07 6.45 4.04
C ILE A 109 -21.04 7.43 2.87
N ARG A 110 -21.08 8.74 3.15
CA ARG A 110 -21.03 9.79 2.12
C ARG A 110 -19.71 9.75 1.34
N ASN A 111 -18.59 9.64 2.05
CA ASN A 111 -17.26 9.55 1.47
C ASN A 111 -17.08 8.26 0.66
N GLY A 112 -17.55 7.12 1.17
CA GLY A 112 -17.53 5.85 0.46
C GLY A 112 -18.31 5.92 -0.86
N PHE A 113 -19.52 6.46 -0.83
CA PHE A 113 -20.31 6.65 -2.06
C PHE A 113 -19.67 7.66 -3.01
N ASN A 114 -19.10 8.76 -2.51
CA ASN A 114 -18.46 9.76 -3.37
C ASN A 114 -17.20 9.22 -4.08
N ASN A 115 -16.38 8.44 -3.39
CA ASN A 115 -15.14 7.89 -3.96
C ASN A 115 -15.40 6.72 -4.92
N PHE A 116 -16.38 5.87 -4.60
CA PHE A 116 -16.59 4.60 -5.31
C PHE A 116 -17.91 4.53 -6.09
N ASN A 117 -18.79 5.54 -5.99
CA ASN A 117 -20.09 5.61 -6.65
C ASN A 117 -20.88 4.29 -6.50
N PHE A 118 -21.33 3.71 -7.62
CA PHE A 118 -22.06 2.44 -7.64
C PHE A 118 -21.25 1.25 -7.12
N CYS A 119 -19.92 1.27 -7.24
CA CYS A 119 -19.06 0.20 -6.70
C CYS A 119 -19.18 0.10 -5.17
N PHE A 120 -19.45 1.22 -4.48
CA PHE A 120 -19.70 1.19 -3.03
C PHE A 120 -20.95 0.38 -2.67
N ILE A 121 -22.05 0.61 -3.40
CA ILE A 121 -23.32 -0.09 -3.19
C ILE A 121 -23.13 -1.59 -3.45
N LEU A 122 -22.46 -1.95 -4.55
CA LEU A 122 -22.15 -3.34 -4.89
C LEU A 122 -21.28 -4.01 -3.80
N ALA A 123 -20.30 -3.30 -3.25
CA ALA A 123 -19.45 -3.80 -2.17
C ALA A 123 -20.24 -4.06 -0.87
N LEU A 124 -21.23 -3.22 -0.54
CA LEU A 124 -22.12 -3.45 0.61
C LEU A 124 -23.06 -4.64 0.38
N LEU A 125 -23.61 -4.77 -0.83
CA LEU A 125 -24.46 -5.91 -1.19
C LEU A 125 -23.70 -7.25 -1.10
N PHE A 126 -22.41 -7.24 -1.42
CA PHE A 126 -21.56 -8.43 -1.31
C PHE A 126 -21.57 -9.05 0.09
N LEU A 127 -21.61 -8.24 1.16
CA LEU A 127 -21.70 -8.74 2.54
C LEU A 127 -22.97 -9.58 2.78
N GLY A 128 -24.11 -9.18 2.18
CA GLY A 128 -25.36 -9.93 2.27
C GLY A 128 -25.41 -11.16 1.35
N ILE A 129 -24.68 -11.13 0.23
CA ILE A 129 -24.62 -12.24 -0.73
C ILE A 129 -23.63 -13.32 -0.26
N LEU A 130 -22.54 -12.94 0.41
CA LEU A 130 -21.46 -13.82 0.83
C LEU A 130 -21.91 -15.11 1.56
N PRO A 131 -22.86 -15.07 2.52
CA PRO A 131 -23.36 -16.28 3.20
C PRO A 131 -24.02 -17.27 2.24
N ASN A 132 -24.66 -16.78 1.17
CA ASN A 132 -25.32 -17.61 0.17
C ASN A 132 -24.32 -18.24 -0.81
N CYS A 133 -23.20 -17.57 -1.07
CA CYS A 133 -22.13 -18.10 -1.92
C CYS A 133 -21.36 -19.25 -1.25
N LYS A 134 -21.15 -19.20 0.08
CA LYS A 134 -20.46 -20.29 0.80
C LYS A 134 -21.17 -21.65 0.67
N LYS A 135 -22.49 -21.66 0.49
CA LYS A 135 -23.27 -22.90 0.29
C LYS A 135 -23.03 -23.56 -1.08
N LYS A 136 -22.44 -22.86 -2.06
CA LYS A 136 -22.24 -23.38 -3.43
C LYS A 136 -20.81 -23.81 -3.76
N VAL A 137 -19.83 -23.54 -2.89
CA VAL A 137 -18.39 -23.76 -3.17
C VAL A 137 -17.80 -24.96 -2.41
N CYS A 138 -18.60 -25.65 -1.58
CA CYS A 138 -18.24 -26.99 -1.08
C CYS A 138 -18.88 -28.06 -1.97
N PRO A 139 -18.11 -28.84 -2.75
CA PRO A 139 -18.43 -30.26 -2.93
C PRO A 139 -18.35 -31.00 -1.59
#